data_AF-A0A934R4D3-F1
#
_entry.id   AF-A0A934R4D3-F1
#
_cell.length_a   1.000
_cell.length_b   1.000
_cell.length_c   1.000
_cell.angle_alpha   90.00
_cell.angle_beta   90.00
_cell.angle_gamma   90.00
#
_symmetry.space_group_name_H-M   'P 1'
#
loop_
_entity.id
_entity.type
_entity.pdbx_description
1 polymer ?
#
loop_
_entity_poly.entity_id
_entity_poly.type
_entity_poly.pdbx_seq_one_letter_code
_entity_poly.pdbx_strand_id
1 'polypeptide(L)'
;MNTNPDEATLALWLDDELTGAELAAVEAWAVGQPEQLAAREEIRNWRKTIAAVLPASEEPPYPDFFNSRVMQAIREQSPAIQAAETAPVRKKSFSFTSWLMPLTACAGMVLAFWVGKTSQTAPEYDVSNAPRAVLVDPVIYTPESGVNAEWFASTKASANVIVLNGVAAIPDAMDFNETVFVPTESEVDSTAEVESQPEIETGP
;
A
#
# COMPACT_ATOMS: atom_id res chain seq x y z
N MET A 1 33.35 16.40 -7.64
CA MET A 1 32.76 15.31 -6.86
C MET A 1 31.40 15.04 -7.46
N ASN A 2 31.17 13.83 -7.96
CA ASN A 2 29.92 13.43 -8.60
C ASN A 2 29.09 12.69 -7.56
N THR A 3 28.57 13.42 -6.58
CA THR A 3 27.73 12.87 -5.52
C THR A 3 26.29 13.08 -5.93
N ASN A 4 25.70 12.05 -6.52
CA ASN A 4 24.25 11.94 -6.61
C ASN A 4 23.68 12.07 -5.18
N PRO A 5 22.71 12.95 -4.92
CA PRO A 5 22.03 12.98 -3.64
C PRO A 5 21.38 11.62 -3.36
N ASP A 6 21.35 11.23 -2.09
CA ASP A 6 20.54 10.12 -1.64
C ASP A 6 19.05 10.44 -1.80
N GLU A 7 18.25 9.39 -1.90
CA GLU A 7 16.81 9.50 -2.18
C GLU A 7 16.06 10.29 -1.10
N ALA A 8 16.46 10.15 0.17
CA ALA A 8 15.86 10.89 1.27
C ALA A 8 16.14 12.41 1.17
N THR A 9 17.39 12.79 0.90
CA THR A 9 17.75 14.21 0.67
C THR A 9 17.09 14.77 -0.58
N LEU A 10 16.94 13.97 -1.64
CA LEU A 10 16.20 14.38 -2.84
C LEU A 10 14.72 14.64 -2.53
N ALA A 11 14.06 13.77 -1.76
CA ALA A 11 12.68 13.96 -1.34
C ALA A 11 12.51 15.26 -0.54
N LEU A 12 13.37 15.52 0.46
CA LEU A 12 13.36 16.76 1.24
C LEU A 12 13.60 18.00 0.38
N TRP A 13 14.41 17.88 -0.68
CA TRP A 13 14.65 18.97 -1.61
C TRP A 13 13.44 19.26 -2.50
N LEU A 14 12.73 18.23 -2.98
CA LEU A 14 11.48 18.35 -3.74
C LEU A 14 10.37 19.03 -2.90
N ASP A 15 10.33 18.73 -1.59
CA ASP A 15 9.36 19.31 -0.66
C ASP A 15 9.72 20.71 -0.14
N ASP A 16 10.87 21.27 -0.57
CA ASP A 16 11.42 22.55 -0.07
C ASP A 16 11.75 22.58 1.43
N GLU A 17 12.01 21.41 2.01
CA GLU A 17 12.38 21.27 3.43
C GLU A 17 13.90 21.28 3.65
N LEU A 18 14.68 21.08 2.59
CA LEU A 18 16.14 21.11 2.66
C LEU A 18 16.65 22.54 2.89
N THR A 19 17.66 22.71 3.74
CA THR A 19 18.21 24.03 4.08
C THR A 19 19.75 24.04 4.11
N GLY A 20 20.34 25.23 4.06
CA GLY A 20 21.78 25.41 4.28
C GLY A 20 22.67 24.82 3.18
N ALA A 21 23.77 24.18 3.59
CA ALA A 21 24.80 23.70 2.68
C ALA A 21 24.34 22.51 1.81
N GLU A 22 23.42 21.69 2.32
CA GLU A 22 22.87 20.53 1.60
C GLU A 22 22.01 20.99 0.43
N LEU A 23 21.17 22.02 0.63
CA LEU A 23 20.41 22.64 -0.44
C LEU A 23 21.33 23.15 -1.56
N ALA A 24 22.40 23.86 -1.20
CA ALA A 24 23.34 24.39 -2.20
C ALA A 24 24.02 23.26 -3.00
N ALA A 25 24.33 22.13 -2.36
CA ALA A 25 24.91 20.97 -3.02
C ALA A 25 23.92 20.30 -3.99
N VAL A 26 22.66 20.08 -3.55
CA VAL A 26 21.62 19.47 -4.39
C VAL A 26 21.23 20.40 -5.54
N GLU A 27 21.15 21.71 -5.32
CA GLU A 27 20.86 22.67 -6.39
C GLU A 27 21.96 22.72 -7.45
N ALA A 28 23.24 22.65 -7.04
CA ALA A 28 24.34 22.56 -7.97
C ALA A 28 24.30 21.28 -8.82
N TRP A 29 23.85 20.16 -8.24
CA TRP A 29 23.62 18.91 -8.97
C TRP A 29 22.39 18.98 -9.90
N ALA A 30 21.29 19.57 -9.41
CA ALA A 30 20.01 19.63 -10.11
C ALA A 30 20.04 20.49 -11.39
N VAL A 31 21.00 21.43 -11.52
CA VAL A 31 21.23 22.19 -12.75
C VAL A 31 21.48 21.26 -13.96
N GLY A 32 22.06 20.07 -13.72
CA GLY A 32 22.28 19.06 -14.75
C GLY A 32 21.08 18.15 -15.01
N GLN A 33 19.99 18.27 -14.26
CA GLN A 33 18.85 17.34 -14.26
C GLN A 33 17.53 18.11 -14.49
N PRO A 34 17.16 18.41 -15.76
CA PRO A 34 15.97 19.20 -16.06
C PRO A 34 14.68 18.52 -15.61
N GLU A 35 14.63 17.18 -15.60
CA GLU A 35 13.48 16.40 -15.12
C GLU A 35 13.21 16.64 -13.62
N GLN A 36 14.26 16.73 -12.79
CA GLN A 36 14.13 16.96 -11.35
C GLN A 36 13.68 18.39 -11.04
N LEU A 37 14.13 19.35 -11.86
CA LEU A 37 13.67 20.74 -11.76
C LEU A 37 12.19 20.86 -12.16
N ALA A 38 11.76 20.18 -13.22
CA ALA A 38 10.36 20.15 -13.63
C ALA A 38 9.47 19.53 -12.55
N ALA A 39 9.86 18.37 -12.00
CA ALA A 39 9.14 17.72 -10.90
C ALA A 39 8.99 18.65 -9.68
N ARG A 40 10.07 19.36 -9.30
CA ARG A 40 10.03 20.34 -8.20
C ARG A 40 9.07 21.50 -8.48
N GLU A 41 9.03 21.99 -9.72
CA GLU A 41 8.10 23.06 -10.13
C GLU A 41 6.64 22.59 -10.12
N GLU A 42 6.37 21.36 -10.56
CA GLU A 42 5.04 20.74 -10.52
C GLU A 42 4.52 20.63 -9.08
N ILE A 43 5.34 20.12 -8.15
CA ILE A 43 4.98 20.00 -6.73
C ILE A 43 4.68 21.37 -6.14
N ARG A 44 5.49 22.39 -6.44
CA ARG A 44 5.27 23.77 -5.97
C ARG A 44 4.00 24.37 -6.54
N ASN A 45 3.72 24.14 -7.83
CA ASN A 45 2.50 24.63 -8.47
C ASN A 45 1.27 23.95 -7.87
N TRP A 46 1.31 22.65 -7.64
CA TRP A 46 0.25 21.92 -6.95
C TRP A 46 0.02 22.46 -5.53
N ARG A 47 1.09 22.68 -4.74
CA ARG A 47 1.00 23.31 -3.41
C ARG A 47 0.34 24.68 -3.45
N LYS A 48 0.67 25.52 -4.44
CA LYS A 48 0.03 26.83 -4.64
C LYS A 48 -1.45 26.71 -4.98
N THR A 49 -1.82 25.80 -5.88
CA THR A 49 -3.23 25.57 -6.24
C THR A 49 -4.05 25.13 -5.04
N ILE A 50 -3.52 24.20 -4.24
CA ILE A 50 -4.16 23.75 -3.00
C ILE A 50 -4.30 24.89 -1.99
N ALA A 51 -3.23 25.66 -1.76
CA ALA A 51 -3.25 26.78 -0.84
C ALA A 51 -4.19 27.92 -1.28
N ALA A 52 -4.46 28.05 -2.59
CA ALA A 52 -5.41 29.04 -3.10
C ALA A 52 -6.88 28.68 -2.81
N VAL A 53 -7.18 27.39 -2.65
CA VAL A 53 -8.55 26.88 -2.42
C VAL A 53 -8.81 26.62 -0.93
N LEU A 54 -7.78 26.25 -0.17
CA LEU A 54 -7.91 26.01 1.27
C LEU A 54 -8.04 27.33 2.05
N PRO A 55 -9.06 27.49 2.90
CA PRO A 55 -9.11 28.59 3.84
C PRO A 55 -7.93 28.53 4.81
N ALA A 56 -7.29 29.67 5.08
CA ALA A 56 -6.08 29.74 5.92
C ALA A 56 -6.32 29.25 7.36
N SER A 57 -7.55 29.33 7.85
CA SER A 57 -8.01 28.73 9.09
C SER A 57 -9.54 28.73 9.09
N GLU A 58 -10.15 27.55 9.14
CA GLU A 58 -11.57 27.38 9.42
C GLU A 58 -11.67 26.43 10.61
N GLU A 59 -12.21 26.93 11.72
CA GLU A 59 -12.44 26.09 12.89
C GLU A 59 -13.60 25.13 12.58
N PRO A 60 -13.43 23.81 12.72
CA PRO A 60 -14.52 22.89 12.46
C PRO A 60 -15.68 23.22 13.41
N PRO A 61 -16.95 23.06 12.97
CA PRO A 61 -18.13 23.46 13.75
C PRO A 61 -18.22 22.80 15.15
N TYR A 62 -17.45 21.73 15.41
CA TYR A 62 -17.31 21.09 16.71
C TYR A 62 -15.85 20.65 16.97
N PRO A 63 -14.95 21.57 17.39
CA PRO A 63 -13.52 21.26 17.56
C PRO A 63 -13.29 20.22 18.66
N ASP A 64 -14.05 20.29 19.75
CA ASP A 64 -13.93 19.33 20.86
C ASP A 64 -14.30 17.90 20.44
N PHE A 65 -15.34 17.75 19.61
CA PHE A 65 -15.75 16.44 19.11
C PHE A 65 -14.74 15.86 18.13
N PHE A 66 -14.24 16.69 17.19
CA PHE A 66 -13.17 16.31 16.28
C PHE A 66 -11.92 15.86 17.04
N ASN A 67 -11.47 16.66 18.01
CA ASN A 67 -10.34 16.33 18.86
C ASN A 67 -10.56 15.03 19.64
N SER A 68 -11.76 14.81 20.19
CA SER A 68 -12.08 13.57 20.90
C SER A 68 -11.98 12.33 20.01
N ARG A 69 -12.40 12.45 18.74
CA ARG A 69 -12.33 11.36 17.74
C ARG A 69 -10.91 11.07 17.30
N VAL A 70 -10.11 12.11 17.05
CA VAL A 70 -8.68 11.96 16.75
C VAL A 70 -7.97 11.26 17.91
N MET A 71 -8.23 11.69 19.15
CA MET A 71 -7.65 11.06 20.34
C MET A 71 -8.07 9.60 20.51
N GLN A 72 -9.32 9.28 20.19
CA GLN A 72 -9.80 7.90 20.18
C GLN A 72 -9.10 7.06 19.11
N ALA A 73 -9.01 7.56 17.88
CA ALA A 73 -8.34 6.88 16.77
C ALA A 73 -6.85 6.62 17.07
N ILE A 74 -6.14 7.60 17.65
CA ILE A 74 -4.73 7.43 18.06
C ILE A 74 -4.61 6.32 19.11
N ARG A 75 -5.52 6.24 20.08
CA ARG A 75 -5.52 5.18 21.11
C ARG A 75 -5.77 3.80 20.49
N GLU A 76 -6.70 3.71 19.56
CA GLU A 76 -7.05 2.46 18.85
C GLU A 76 -5.95 2.00 17.89
N GLN A 77 -5.22 2.94 17.27
CA GLN A 77 -4.08 2.69 16.37
C GLN A 77 -2.73 2.55 17.09
N SER A 78 -2.66 2.81 18.39
CA SER A 78 -1.46 2.62 19.22
C SER A 78 -1.43 1.33 20.09
N PRO A 79 -1.93 0.15 19.65
CA PRO A 79 -1.87 -1.05 20.49
C PRO A 79 -0.44 -1.61 20.65
N ALA A 80 0.58 -1.04 19.99
CA ALA A 80 1.96 -1.53 20.05
C ALA A 80 2.83 -0.95 21.19
N ILE A 81 2.45 0.17 21.81
CA ILE A 81 3.32 0.79 22.86
C ILE A 81 2.96 0.29 24.26
N GLN A 82 1.67 0.02 24.54
CA GLN A 82 1.23 -0.38 25.89
C GLN A 82 1.38 -1.88 26.18
N ALA A 83 1.49 -2.73 25.16
CA ALA A 83 1.74 -4.17 25.34
C ALA A 83 3.19 -4.49 25.79
N ALA A 84 4.12 -3.54 25.62
CA ALA A 84 5.52 -3.72 26.03
C ALA A 84 5.75 -3.50 27.54
N GLU A 85 4.87 -2.78 28.24
CA GLU A 85 5.06 -2.45 29.67
C GLU A 85 4.43 -3.46 30.64
N THR A 86 3.59 -4.38 30.17
CA THR A 86 2.89 -5.36 31.02
C THR A 86 3.34 -6.81 30.83
N ALA A 87 4.44 -7.06 30.13
CA ALA A 87 5.04 -8.38 30.10
C ALA A 87 5.63 -8.71 31.49
N PRO A 88 5.12 -9.72 32.22
CA PRO A 88 5.72 -10.11 33.48
C PRO A 88 7.12 -10.65 33.21
N VAL A 89 8.13 -10.02 33.84
CA VAL A 89 9.52 -10.46 33.84
C VAL A 89 9.57 -11.92 34.30
N ARG A 90 9.67 -12.86 33.35
CA ARG A 90 9.95 -14.27 33.63
C ARG A 90 11.30 -14.35 34.32
N LYS A 91 11.29 -14.53 35.64
CA LYS A 91 12.48 -14.86 36.41
C LYS A 91 13.10 -16.12 35.82
N LYS A 92 14.31 -15.95 35.25
CA LYS A 92 15.09 -16.99 34.61
C LYS A 92 15.52 -18.00 35.67
N SER A 93 14.72 -19.05 35.87
CA SER A 93 15.10 -20.19 36.70
C SER A 93 16.24 -20.92 35.98
N PHE A 94 17.38 -21.01 36.65
CA PHE A 94 18.59 -21.66 36.18
C PHE A 94 18.35 -23.17 36.15
N SER A 95 17.92 -23.69 35.00
CA SER A 95 17.62 -25.10 34.84
C SER A 95 18.86 -25.88 34.42
N PHE A 96 19.23 -26.85 35.24
CA PHE A 96 20.34 -27.82 35.06
C PHE A 96 20.15 -28.73 33.81
N THR A 97 19.10 -28.52 33.01
CA THR A 97 18.78 -29.27 31.78
C THR A 97 19.58 -28.85 30.55
N SER A 98 20.40 -27.79 30.60
CA SER A 98 21.20 -27.37 29.43
C SER A 98 22.37 -28.34 29.12
N TRP A 99 22.67 -29.32 29.98
CA TRP A 99 23.68 -30.34 29.69
C TRP A 99 23.16 -31.41 28.70
N LEU A 100 21.85 -31.67 28.65
CA LEU A 100 21.29 -32.75 27.79
C LEU A 100 20.92 -32.29 26.36
N MET A 101 21.28 -31.07 25.95
CA MET A 101 20.87 -30.49 24.66
C MET A 101 21.41 -31.14 23.37
N PRO A 102 22.57 -31.83 23.29
CA PRO A 102 23.01 -32.34 21.99
C PRO A 102 22.24 -33.60 21.55
N LEU A 103 21.64 -34.37 22.46
CA LEU A 103 20.92 -35.61 22.13
C LEU A 103 19.47 -35.37 21.69
N THR A 104 18.82 -34.31 22.19
CA THR A 104 17.42 -34.00 21.83
C THR A 104 17.30 -33.32 20.46
N ALA A 105 18.32 -32.57 20.03
CA ALA A 105 18.34 -31.93 18.72
C ALA A 105 18.35 -32.94 17.56
N CYS A 106 19.10 -34.03 17.67
CA CYS A 106 19.16 -35.07 16.63
C CYS A 106 17.85 -35.86 16.50
N ALA A 107 17.17 -36.14 17.61
CA ALA A 107 15.88 -36.84 17.58
C ALA A 107 14.77 -35.98 16.94
N GLY A 108 14.80 -34.66 17.15
CA GLY A 108 13.85 -33.73 16.54
C GLY A 108 13.97 -33.68 15.01
N MET A 109 15.18 -33.70 14.46
CA MET A 109 15.38 -33.69 13.00
C MET A 109 14.90 -34.98 12.33
N VAL A 110 15.10 -36.15 12.96
CA VAL A 110 14.63 -37.43 12.40
C VAL A 110 13.09 -37.51 12.40
N LEU A 111 12.44 -37.01 13.46
CA LEU A 111 10.98 -36.92 13.52
C LEU A 111 10.41 -35.94 12.47
N ALA A 112 11.02 -34.76 12.31
CA ALA A 112 10.60 -33.79 11.30
C ALA A 112 10.77 -34.34 9.86
N PHE A 113 11.87 -35.05 9.60
CA PHE A 113 12.11 -35.68 8.30
C PHE A 113 11.15 -36.84 8.01
N TRP A 114 10.77 -37.62 9.03
CA TRP A 114 9.81 -38.72 8.88
C TRP A 114 8.39 -38.22 8.61
N VAL A 115 7.94 -37.19 9.34
CA VAL A 115 6.64 -36.51 9.11
C VAL A 115 6.59 -35.83 7.73
N GLY A 116 7.71 -35.27 7.26
CA GLY A 116 7.82 -34.70 5.92
C GLY A 116 7.68 -35.74 4.79
N LYS A 117 8.19 -36.96 4.98
CA LYS A 117 8.10 -38.03 3.95
C LYS A 117 6.70 -38.61 3.78
N THR A 118 5.87 -38.62 4.82
CA THR A 118 4.49 -39.14 4.73
C THR A 118 3.50 -38.11 4.19
N SER A 119 3.90 -36.84 4.06
CA SER A 119 3.02 -35.72 3.70
C SER A 119 3.19 -35.29 2.23
N GLN A 120 3.40 -36.24 1.31
CA GLN A 120 3.34 -35.98 -0.13
C GLN A 120 1.89 -36.09 -0.63
N THR A 121 1.05 -35.17 -0.17
CA THR A 121 -0.15 -34.76 -0.90
C THR A 121 0.03 -33.28 -1.18
N ALA A 122 -0.04 -32.91 -2.45
CA ALA A 122 0.02 -31.52 -2.89
C ALA A 122 -0.87 -30.66 -1.98
N PRO A 123 -0.44 -29.45 -1.58
CA PRO A 123 -1.28 -28.59 -0.77
C PRO A 123 -2.47 -28.16 -1.63
N GLU A 124 -3.58 -28.89 -1.52
CA GLU A 124 -4.89 -28.32 -1.75
C GLU A 124 -5.11 -27.37 -0.57
N TYR A 125 -4.99 -26.08 -0.86
CA TYR A 125 -5.15 -25.01 0.12
C TYR A 125 -6.62 -25.00 0.55
N ASP A 126 -6.92 -25.65 1.66
CA ASP A 126 -8.21 -25.58 2.32
C ASP A 126 -8.38 -24.16 2.90
N VAL A 127 -9.11 -23.32 2.16
CA VAL A 127 -9.39 -21.91 2.47
C VAL A 127 -10.44 -21.77 3.60
N SER A 128 -10.79 -22.85 4.30
CA SER A 128 -11.82 -22.81 5.35
C SER A 128 -11.39 -22.12 6.65
N ASN A 129 -10.08 -21.86 6.85
CA ASN A 129 -9.55 -21.20 8.06
C ASN A 129 -8.65 -19.98 7.82
N ALA A 130 -8.57 -19.47 6.58
CA ALA A 130 -8.08 -18.11 6.38
C ALA A 130 -9.07 -17.16 7.06
N PRO A 131 -8.64 -16.09 7.75
CA PRO A 131 -9.57 -15.03 8.12
C PRO A 131 -10.20 -14.58 6.81
N ARG A 132 -11.49 -14.90 6.61
CA ARG A 132 -12.26 -14.38 5.48
C ARG A 132 -11.91 -12.90 5.44
N ALA A 133 -11.32 -12.45 4.34
CA ALA A 133 -11.22 -11.03 4.06
C ALA A 133 -12.62 -10.51 4.37
N VAL A 134 -12.74 -9.69 5.42
CA VAL A 134 -14.01 -9.10 5.78
C VAL A 134 -14.42 -8.42 4.48
N LEU A 135 -15.51 -8.89 3.86
CA LEU A 135 -16.11 -8.17 2.75
C LEU A 135 -16.49 -6.83 3.37
N VAL A 136 -15.61 -5.85 3.24
CA VAL A 136 -15.94 -4.48 3.57
C VAL A 136 -16.91 -4.11 2.48
N ASP A 137 -18.19 -4.07 2.84
CA ASP A 137 -19.22 -3.60 1.93
C ASP A 137 -18.76 -2.22 1.42
N PRO A 138 -18.57 -2.03 0.10
CA PRO A 138 -18.13 -0.77 -0.45
C PRO A 138 -19.07 0.34 0.02
N VAL A 139 -18.49 1.30 0.73
CA VAL A 139 -19.21 2.49 1.21
C VAL A 139 -19.36 3.43 0.03
N ILE A 140 -20.59 3.64 -0.42
CA ILE A 140 -20.88 4.54 -1.53
C ILE A 140 -21.31 5.90 -0.99
N TYR A 141 -20.52 6.91 -1.31
CA TYR A 141 -20.82 8.29 -0.97
C TYR A 141 -21.51 8.99 -2.13
N THR A 142 -22.68 9.58 -1.86
CA THR A 142 -23.43 10.42 -2.82
C THR A 142 -23.52 11.83 -2.23
N PRO A 143 -22.82 12.83 -2.80
CA PRO A 143 -22.81 14.19 -2.25
C PRO A 143 -24.11 14.96 -2.54
N GLU A 144 -24.82 14.59 -3.61
CA GLU A 144 -26.02 15.29 -4.08
C GLU A 144 -27.29 14.84 -3.36
N SER A 145 -28.06 15.79 -2.83
CA SER A 145 -29.33 15.50 -2.18
C SER A 145 -30.37 15.02 -3.19
N GLY A 146 -30.95 13.84 -2.97
CA GLY A 146 -31.95 13.24 -3.86
C GLY A 146 -31.39 12.24 -4.86
N VAL A 147 -30.06 12.05 -4.91
CA VAL A 147 -29.43 10.93 -5.63
C VAL A 147 -29.25 9.77 -4.66
N ASN A 148 -29.69 8.58 -5.05
CA ASN A 148 -29.50 7.35 -4.28
C ASN A 148 -28.64 6.38 -5.10
N ALA A 149 -27.59 5.84 -4.49
CA ALA A 149 -26.72 4.87 -5.13
C ALA A 149 -26.91 3.48 -4.51
N GLU A 150 -27.13 2.50 -5.37
CA GLU A 150 -27.18 1.08 -5.02
C GLU A 150 -26.06 0.35 -5.75
N TRP A 151 -25.50 -0.69 -5.14
CA TRP A 151 -24.51 -1.53 -5.81
C TRP A 151 -24.81 -3.00 -5.66
N PHE A 152 -24.36 -3.76 -6.66
CA PHE A 152 -24.38 -5.21 -6.63
C PHE A 152 -23.27 -5.79 -7.50
N ALA A 153 -22.79 -6.97 -7.12
CA ALA A 153 -21.87 -7.75 -7.95
C ALA A 153 -22.66 -8.48 -9.04
N SER A 154 -22.36 -8.21 -10.32
CA SER A 154 -23.00 -8.86 -11.46
C SER A 154 -22.11 -9.96 -12.01
N THR A 155 -22.53 -11.21 -11.85
CA THR A 155 -21.83 -12.38 -12.43
C THR A 155 -21.92 -12.41 -13.96
N LYS A 156 -22.98 -11.83 -14.54
CA LYS A 156 -23.17 -11.78 -16.00
C LYS A 156 -22.22 -10.79 -16.68
N ALA A 157 -21.89 -9.69 -16.00
CA ALA A 157 -20.98 -8.66 -16.50
C ALA A 157 -19.54 -8.83 -15.97
N SER A 158 -19.30 -9.84 -15.13
CA SER A 158 -18.04 -10.04 -14.40
C SER A 158 -17.52 -8.75 -13.74
N ALA A 159 -18.43 -7.93 -13.19
CA ALA A 159 -18.12 -6.59 -12.69
C ALA A 159 -19.06 -6.17 -11.55
N ASN A 160 -18.61 -5.21 -10.74
CA ASN A 160 -19.46 -4.51 -9.78
C ASN A 160 -20.25 -3.42 -10.51
N VAL A 161 -21.56 -3.43 -10.33
CA VAL A 161 -22.47 -2.46 -10.96
C VAL A 161 -22.94 -1.50 -9.90
N ILE A 162 -22.80 -0.20 -10.18
CA ILE A 162 -23.32 0.89 -9.35
C ILE A 162 -24.48 1.53 -10.12
N VAL A 163 -25.66 1.56 -9.52
CA VAL A 163 -26.87 2.16 -10.08
C VAL A 163 -27.15 3.45 -9.34
N LEU A 164 -27.21 4.55 -10.08
CA LEU A 164 -27.55 5.87 -9.58
C LEU A 164 -29.01 6.19 -9.91
N ASN A 165 -29.84 6.33 -8.89
CA ASN A 165 -31.22 6.76 -8.97
C ASN A 165 -31.32 8.26 -8.67
N GLY A 166 -32.19 8.99 -9.38
CA GLY A 166 -32.40 10.42 -9.16
C GLY A 166 -31.45 11.34 -9.95
N VAL A 167 -30.65 10.80 -10.86
CA VAL A 167 -29.85 11.59 -11.81
C VAL A 167 -30.69 12.02 -13.01
N ALA A 168 -30.39 13.19 -13.57
CA ALA A 168 -31.01 13.65 -14.80
C ALA A 168 -30.68 12.69 -15.96
N ALA A 169 -31.65 12.47 -16.85
CA ALA A 169 -31.43 11.64 -18.03
C ALA A 169 -30.32 12.24 -18.90
N ILE A 170 -29.40 11.39 -19.34
CA ILE A 170 -28.38 11.75 -20.32
C ILE A 170 -29.08 12.05 -21.65
N PRO A 171 -28.91 13.24 -22.24
CA PRO A 171 -29.53 13.57 -23.51
C PRO A 171 -28.84 12.83 -24.66
N ASP A 172 -29.62 12.39 -25.66
CA ASP A 172 -29.10 11.63 -26.83
C ASP A 172 -28.05 12.39 -27.66
N ALA A 173 -27.99 13.71 -27.51
CA ALA A 173 -27.00 14.57 -28.18
C ALA A 173 -25.66 14.66 -27.44
N MET A 174 -25.53 14.05 -26.25
CA MET A 174 -24.29 14.03 -25.48
C MET A 174 -23.32 13.03 -26.08
N ASP A 175 -22.17 13.52 -26.55
CA ASP A 175 -21.07 12.68 -27.01
C ASP A 175 -20.11 12.33 -25.85
N PHE A 176 -19.78 11.04 -25.71
CA PHE A 176 -18.86 10.52 -24.70
C PHE A 176 -17.47 10.18 -25.28
N ASN A 177 -17.26 10.36 -26.59
CA ASN A 177 -16.02 9.94 -27.26
C ASN A 177 -14.76 10.65 -26.74
N GLU A 178 -14.87 11.87 -26.18
CA GLU A 178 -13.72 12.59 -25.61
C GLU A 178 -13.36 12.14 -24.18
N THR A 179 -14.27 11.47 -23.45
CA THR A 179 -14.05 11.07 -22.04
C THR A 179 -13.82 9.56 -21.86
N VAL A 180 -13.82 8.78 -22.95
CA VAL A 180 -13.38 7.39 -22.90
C VAL A 180 -11.89 7.36 -22.55
N PHE A 181 -11.59 7.04 -21.30
CA PHE A 181 -10.25 6.62 -20.90
C PHE A 181 -9.92 5.36 -21.70
N VAL A 182 -9.13 5.52 -22.76
CA VAL A 182 -8.53 4.39 -23.47
C VAL A 182 -7.52 3.78 -22.48
N PRO A 183 -7.65 2.50 -22.09
CA PRO A 183 -6.60 1.84 -21.36
C PRO A 183 -5.36 1.87 -22.25
N THR A 184 -4.41 2.75 -21.94
CA THR A 184 -3.07 2.67 -22.52
C THR A 184 -2.54 1.30 -22.15
N GLU A 185 -2.15 0.55 -23.16
CA GLU A 185 -1.67 -0.82 -23.06
C GLU A 185 -0.72 -0.95 -21.86
N SER A 186 -1.05 -1.87 -20.95
CA SER A 186 -0.26 -2.19 -19.78
C SER A 186 1.19 -2.39 -20.19
N GLU A 187 2.08 -1.53 -19.68
CA GLU A 187 3.52 -1.67 -19.79
C GLU A 187 3.87 -3.08 -19.32
N VAL A 188 4.31 -3.91 -20.26
CA VAL A 188 4.74 -5.27 -19.98
C VAL A 188 5.97 -5.13 -19.10
N ASP A 189 5.82 -5.49 -17.82
CA ASP A 189 6.89 -5.54 -16.84
C ASP A 189 8.05 -6.39 -17.40
N SER A 190 9.09 -5.70 -17.86
CA SER A 190 10.25 -6.29 -18.53
C SER A 190 11.26 -6.89 -17.53
N THR A 191 10.85 -7.17 -16.29
CA THR A 191 11.73 -7.83 -15.30
C THR A 191 11.59 -9.35 -15.24
N ALA A 192 10.66 -9.95 -15.99
CA ALA A 192 10.54 -11.41 -16.09
C ALA A 192 11.30 -11.98 -17.31
N GLU A 193 12.60 -11.73 -17.39
CA GLU A 193 13.49 -12.58 -18.21
C GLU A 193 13.79 -13.85 -17.40
N VAL A 194 13.01 -14.91 -17.64
CA VAL A 194 13.43 -16.27 -17.31
C VAL A 194 13.62 -17.02 -18.62
N GLU A 195 14.87 -17.00 -19.05
CA GLU A 195 15.45 -17.90 -20.03
C GLU A 195 15.03 -19.35 -19.72
N SER A 196 14.28 -19.95 -20.64
CA SER A 196 14.18 -21.40 -20.74
C SER A 196 14.17 -21.77 -22.22
N GLN A 197 15.39 -22.00 -22.74
CA GLN A 197 15.58 -22.67 -24.02
C GLN A 197 15.02 -24.10 -23.92
N PRO A 198 14.16 -24.54 -24.86
CA PRO A 198 14.06 -25.96 -25.15
C PRO A 198 15.12 -26.33 -26.21
N GLU A 199 16.00 -27.26 -25.84
CA GLU A 199 16.94 -27.95 -26.71
C GLU A 199 16.26 -28.42 -28.00
N ILE A 200 16.85 -28.05 -29.13
CA ILE A 200 16.55 -28.67 -30.43
C ILE A 200 17.30 -30.01 -30.45
N GLU A 201 16.59 -31.11 -30.16
CA GLU A 201 17.09 -32.45 -30.42
C GLU A 201 17.04 -32.72 -31.93
N THR A 202 18.19 -32.72 -32.57
CA THR A 202 18.36 -33.04 -33.99
C THR A 202 18.52 -34.55 -34.21
N GLY A 203 17.66 -35.11 -35.06
CA GLY A 203 17.98 -36.23 -35.97
C GLY A 203 17.06 -37.44 -35.87
N PRO A 204 17.11 -38.39 -36.84
CA PRO A 204 17.81 -38.40 -38.13
C PRO A 204 16.94 -38.05 -39.35
#